data_AF-A0A1D1XWH6-F1
#
_entry.id   AF-A0A1D1XWH6-F1
#
_cell.length_a   1.000
_cell.length_b   1.000
_cell.length_c   1.000
_cell.angle_alpha   90.00
_cell.angle_beta   90.00
_cell.angle_gamma   90.00
#
_symmetry.space_group_name_H-M   'P 1'
#
loop_
_entity.id
_entity.type
_entity.pdbx_description
1 polymer ?
#
loop_
_entity_poly.entity_id
_entity_poly.type
_entity_poly.pdbx_seq_one_letter_code
_entity_poly.pdbx_strand_id
1 'polypeptide(L)'
;MGEAGGRGGNAALEAARSAAFVQSEDLDEGTFVKITGYDFNRGLDLTELLRSMGSTGFQASNLGDAMDVVNQMLDWRLSHEKPAEDCNEEERDLAFRESVKCKIFLGFTSNLISSGVREIIRFLVEHRMVDVVVTTAGGVEEDLIKCLAPTYKGDFMLSGAYLRSKGLNRIGNLLVPNNNYCKFEDWIIPIFDKMLQEQSTENVLWTPSKLIARLGKEINDPSSYLYWAFKNNIPVFCPGVTDGSLGDMLYFHSFRNPGLVIDIVQDIRAMNSEAVHASPRKTGIIVLGGGLPKHHICNANMMRNGADFAVYVNTAQEFDGSDSGAHPDEAVSWGKLRSSAKAVKVHCDATIAFPLLVAGTFARRIVKTTA
;
A
#
# COMPACT_ATOMS: atom_id res chain seq x y z
N MET A 1 -4.10 36.08 66.91
CA MET A 1 -3.90 35.07 65.86
C MET A 1 -5.15 35.03 65.00
N GLY A 2 -5.03 35.21 63.69
CA GLY A 2 -6.12 34.94 62.74
C GLY A 2 -6.53 36.14 61.89
N GLU A 3 -5.76 36.45 60.84
CA GLU A 3 -6.27 37.23 59.68
C GLU A 3 -5.35 37.21 58.43
N ALA A 4 -4.53 36.17 58.23
CA ALA A 4 -3.65 36.05 57.06
C ALA A 4 -4.09 34.99 56.02
N GLY A 5 -5.17 34.23 56.29
CA GLY A 5 -5.58 33.08 55.46
C GLY A 5 -6.56 33.35 54.32
N GLY A 6 -7.21 34.52 54.26
CA GLY A 6 -8.33 34.78 53.34
C GLY A 6 -7.98 35.42 51.99
N ARG A 7 -6.92 36.23 51.92
CA ARG A 7 -6.56 36.96 50.67
C ARG A 7 -5.82 36.10 49.65
N GLY A 8 -4.99 35.15 50.11
CA GLY A 8 -4.27 34.22 49.23
C GLY A 8 -5.20 33.21 48.54
N GLY A 9 -6.25 32.76 49.21
CA GLY A 9 -7.24 31.84 48.64
C GLY A 9 -8.09 32.48 47.55
N ASN A 10 -8.46 33.76 47.69
CA ASN A 10 -9.26 34.47 46.69
C ASN A 10 -8.46 34.78 45.41
N ALA A 11 -7.20 35.19 45.56
CA ALA A 11 -6.30 35.42 44.41
C ALA A 11 -5.96 34.11 43.67
N ALA A 12 -5.76 33.01 44.40
CA ALA A 12 -5.56 31.68 43.79
C ALA A 12 -6.82 31.19 43.04
N LEU A 13 -8.01 31.46 43.57
CA LEU A 13 -9.27 31.14 42.92
C LEU A 13 -9.51 31.98 41.64
N GLU A 14 -9.18 33.27 41.67
CA GLU A 14 -9.26 34.13 40.47
C GLU A 14 -8.24 33.76 39.40
N ALA A 15 -7.03 33.33 39.79
CA ALA A 15 -6.03 32.81 38.87
C ALA A 15 -6.50 31.49 38.24
N ALA A 16 -7.05 30.57 39.04
CA ALA A 16 -7.62 29.31 38.54
C ALA A 16 -8.81 29.58 37.59
N ARG A 17 -9.65 30.56 37.89
CA ARG A 17 -10.77 30.97 37.04
C ARG A 17 -10.28 31.57 35.72
N SER A 18 -9.32 32.49 35.77
CA SER A 18 -8.73 33.09 34.57
C SER A 18 -8.08 32.04 33.67
N ALA A 19 -7.42 31.03 34.26
CA ALA A 19 -6.85 29.91 33.53
C ALA A 19 -7.90 28.96 32.95
N ALA A 20 -9.00 28.73 33.65
CA ALA A 20 -10.07 27.81 33.21
C ALA A 20 -11.02 28.41 32.17
N PHE A 21 -11.21 29.73 32.17
CA PHE A 21 -12.19 30.43 31.33
C PHE A 21 -11.52 31.44 30.39
N VAL A 22 -10.41 31.03 29.78
CA VAL A 22 -9.79 31.78 28.67
C VAL A 22 -10.80 31.89 27.54
N GLN A 23 -11.01 33.10 27.02
CA GLN A 23 -11.91 33.33 25.89
C GLN A 23 -11.30 32.73 24.63
N SER A 24 -12.07 31.89 23.93
CA SER A 24 -11.67 31.30 22.65
C SER A 24 -11.86 32.29 21.50
N GLU A 25 -11.11 32.09 20.43
CA GLU A 25 -11.42 32.65 19.12
C GLU A 25 -12.66 31.95 18.52
N ASP A 26 -13.36 32.64 17.61
CA ASP A 26 -14.49 32.05 16.89
C ASP A 26 -14.00 31.16 15.75
N LEU A 27 -14.61 29.98 15.61
CA LEU A 27 -14.32 29.04 14.52
C LEU A 27 -15.38 29.19 13.41
N ASP A 28 -14.93 29.48 12.19
CA ASP A 28 -15.78 29.61 11.00
C ASP A 28 -16.14 28.25 10.38
N GLU A 29 -17.42 27.98 10.14
CA GLU A 29 -17.90 26.73 9.52
C GLU A 29 -17.50 26.60 8.04
N GLY A 30 -17.07 27.68 7.38
CA GLY A 30 -16.49 27.63 6.03
C GLY A 30 -15.06 27.06 6.00
N THR A 31 -14.35 27.11 7.12
CA THR A 31 -12.95 26.69 7.26
C THR A 31 -12.79 25.42 8.07
N PHE A 32 -13.61 25.25 9.12
CA PHE A 32 -13.52 24.13 10.05
C PHE A 32 -14.70 23.17 9.88
N VAL A 33 -14.39 21.88 9.76
CA VAL A 33 -15.42 20.83 9.68
C VAL A 33 -15.96 20.53 11.09
N LYS A 34 -17.27 20.69 11.27
CA LYS A 34 -17.96 20.32 12.50
C LYS A 34 -18.00 18.80 12.69
N ILE A 35 -17.65 18.32 13.88
CA ILE A 35 -17.71 16.90 14.22
C ILE A 35 -19.16 16.43 14.29
N THR A 36 -19.53 15.52 13.39
CA THR A 36 -20.87 14.90 13.30
C THR A 36 -20.72 13.48 12.76
N GLY A 37 -21.19 12.48 13.51
CA GLY A 37 -21.22 11.09 13.05
C GLY A 37 -22.44 10.78 12.18
N TYR A 38 -22.47 9.57 11.61
CA TYR A 38 -23.65 9.07 10.89
C TYR A 38 -24.85 8.90 11.83
N ASP A 39 -26.00 9.45 11.44
CA ASP A 39 -27.26 9.33 12.18
C ASP A 39 -28.10 8.17 11.64
N PHE A 40 -28.08 7.04 12.34
CA PHE A 40 -28.85 5.84 11.97
C PHE A 40 -30.37 6.03 12.03
N ASN A 41 -30.90 7.10 12.62
CA ASN A 41 -32.33 7.43 12.51
C ASN A 41 -32.72 7.79 11.07
N ARG A 42 -31.75 8.11 10.20
CA ARG A 42 -31.96 8.39 8.77
C ARG A 42 -32.01 7.12 7.90
N GLY A 43 -31.90 5.93 8.51
CA GLY A 43 -31.87 4.64 7.83
C GLY A 43 -30.45 4.08 7.68
N LEU A 44 -30.30 3.02 6.88
CA LEU A 44 -29.02 2.39 6.57
C LEU A 44 -28.56 2.80 5.17
N ASP A 45 -27.62 3.74 5.11
CA ASP A 45 -26.91 4.12 3.90
C ASP A 45 -25.40 3.97 4.13
N LEU A 46 -24.81 2.93 3.54
CA LEU A 46 -23.38 2.65 3.69
C LEU A 46 -22.50 3.67 2.96
N THR A 47 -23.00 4.36 1.94
CA THR A 47 -22.25 5.40 1.23
C THR A 47 -22.14 6.64 2.09
N GLU A 48 -23.25 7.06 2.70
CA GLU A 48 -23.27 8.18 3.65
C GLU A 48 -22.50 7.83 4.94
N LEU A 49 -22.58 6.58 5.41
CA LEU A 49 -21.78 6.12 6.55
C LEU A 49 -20.28 6.28 6.27
N LEU A 50 -19.80 5.82 5.11
CA LEU A 50 -18.40 6.01 4.70
C LEU A 50 -18.03 7.49 4.58
N ARG A 51 -18.91 8.32 3.99
CA ARG A 51 -18.65 9.76 3.85
C ARG A 51 -18.56 10.46 5.20
N SER A 52 -19.38 10.06 6.17
CA SER A 52 -19.38 10.63 7.51
C SER A 52 -18.08 10.40 8.28
N MET A 53 -17.22 9.45 7.84
CA MET A 53 -15.93 9.19 8.49
C MET A 53 -15.06 10.46 8.57
N GLY A 54 -15.06 11.30 7.52
CA GLY A 54 -14.30 12.57 7.50
C GLY A 54 -14.68 13.53 8.65
N SER A 55 -15.95 13.52 9.08
CA SER A 55 -16.46 14.36 10.18
C SER A 55 -16.65 13.61 11.50
N THR A 56 -16.20 12.36 11.61
CA THR A 56 -16.38 11.55 12.83
C THR A 56 -15.28 11.79 13.88
N GLY A 57 -14.05 12.13 13.46
CA GLY A 57 -12.91 12.39 14.34
C GLY A 57 -11.92 11.22 14.43
N PHE A 58 -10.72 11.50 14.95
CA PHE A 58 -9.62 10.55 15.12
C PHE A 58 -9.26 9.78 13.83
N GLN A 59 -9.04 8.46 13.90
CA GLN A 59 -8.66 7.66 12.74
C GLN A 59 -9.79 7.48 11.72
N ALA A 60 -11.06 7.73 12.10
CA ALA A 60 -12.15 7.78 11.13
C ALA A 60 -11.97 8.98 10.19
N SER A 61 -11.62 10.16 10.72
CA SER A 61 -11.28 11.33 9.89
C SER A 61 -10.09 11.05 8.99
N ASN A 62 -9.00 10.47 9.50
CA ASN A 62 -7.86 10.09 8.66
C ASN A 62 -8.24 9.11 7.54
N LEU A 63 -9.17 8.17 7.78
CA LEU A 63 -9.66 7.26 6.75
C LEU A 63 -10.54 7.98 5.71
N GLY A 64 -11.37 8.94 6.14
CA GLY A 64 -12.10 9.84 5.24
C GLY A 64 -11.15 10.67 4.37
N ASP A 65 -10.16 11.31 4.97
CA ASP A 65 -9.12 12.08 4.27
C ASP A 65 -8.32 11.20 3.30
N ALA A 66 -8.05 9.95 3.67
CA ALA A 66 -7.42 8.97 2.78
C ALA A 66 -8.28 8.66 1.55
N MET A 67 -9.60 8.53 1.71
CA MET A 67 -10.51 8.38 0.57
C MET A 67 -10.48 9.61 -0.33
N ASP A 68 -10.44 10.81 0.25
CA ASP A 68 -10.37 12.05 -0.52
C ASP A 68 -9.04 12.19 -1.27
N VAL A 69 -7.92 11.85 -0.64
CA VAL A 69 -6.59 11.87 -1.28
C VAL A 69 -6.52 10.85 -2.42
N VAL A 70 -7.02 9.62 -2.23
CA VAL A 70 -7.07 8.61 -3.31
C VAL A 70 -7.99 9.06 -4.44
N ASN A 71 -9.16 9.62 -4.14
CA ASN A 71 -10.04 10.15 -5.20
C ASN A 71 -9.35 11.27 -5.99
N GLN A 72 -8.58 12.14 -5.34
CA GLN A 72 -7.78 13.14 -6.03
C GLN A 72 -6.70 12.52 -6.94
N MET A 73 -6.04 11.43 -6.53
CA MET A 73 -5.13 10.69 -7.42
C MET A 73 -5.88 10.19 -8.67
N LEU A 74 -7.08 9.62 -8.48
CA LEU A 74 -7.89 9.04 -9.56
C LEU A 74 -8.50 10.09 -10.50
N ASP A 75 -8.86 11.25 -9.97
CA ASP A 75 -9.46 12.37 -10.71
C ASP A 75 -8.43 13.25 -11.39
N TRP A 76 -7.20 13.32 -10.88
CA TRP A 76 -6.18 14.20 -11.44
C TRP A 76 -5.90 13.89 -12.93
N ARG A 77 -5.85 14.95 -13.72
CA ARG A 77 -5.39 14.99 -15.10
C ARG A 77 -4.35 16.08 -15.27
N LEU A 78 -3.47 15.94 -16.25
CA LEU A 78 -2.50 16.99 -16.57
C LEU A 78 -3.19 18.30 -16.99
N SER A 79 -4.39 18.23 -17.58
CA SER A 79 -5.21 19.39 -17.96
C SER A 79 -5.65 20.27 -16.77
N HIS A 80 -5.66 19.73 -15.56
CA HIS A 80 -5.94 20.50 -14.34
C HIS A 80 -4.79 21.43 -13.96
N GLU A 81 -3.59 21.18 -14.49
CA GLU A 81 -2.40 22.01 -14.28
C GLU A 81 -2.26 23.02 -15.41
N LYS A 82 -1.60 24.14 -15.13
CA LYS A 82 -1.17 25.06 -16.20
C LYS A 82 -0.03 24.41 -17.00
N PRO A 83 -0.01 24.50 -18.34
CA PRO A 83 1.14 24.07 -19.12
C PRO A 83 2.41 24.78 -18.66
N ALA A 84 3.51 24.05 -18.51
CA ALA A 84 4.81 24.65 -18.22
C ALA A 84 5.27 25.50 -19.42
N GLU A 85 6.03 26.57 -19.19
CA GLU A 85 6.47 27.46 -20.27
C GLU A 85 7.36 26.73 -21.30
N ASP A 86 8.13 25.75 -20.83
CA ASP A 86 9.08 24.93 -21.57
C ASP A 86 8.52 23.57 -22.03
N CYS A 87 7.22 23.31 -21.87
CA CYS A 87 6.61 22.06 -22.34
C CYS A 87 6.60 21.97 -23.88
N ASN A 88 6.74 20.75 -24.39
CA ASN A 88 6.69 20.45 -25.82
C ASN A 88 5.28 20.68 -26.41
N GLU A 89 5.15 20.68 -27.74
CA GLU A 89 3.86 20.95 -28.41
C GLU A 89 2.78 19.92 -28.08
N GLU A 90 3.15 18.64 -27.87
CA GLU A 90 2.23 17.58 -27.49
C GLU A 90 1.63 17.80 -26.09
N GLU A 91 2.45 18.25 -25.14
CA GLU A 91 2.02 18.60 -23.78
C GLU A 91 1.11 19.84 -23.74
N ARG A 92 1.05 20.63 -24.82
CA ARG A 92 0.12 21.75 -24.97
C ARG A 92 -1.25 21.32 -25.52
N ASP A 93 -1.32 20.15 -26.17
CA ASP A 93 -2.57 19.63 -26.70
C ASP A 93 -3.54 19.23 -25.57
N LEU A 94 -4.78 19.72 -25.64
CA LEU A 94 -5.76 19.49 -24.58
C LEU A 94 -6.16 18.01 -24.49
N ALA A 95 -6.29 17.31 -25.63
CA ALA A 95 -6.69 15.91 -25.63
C ALA A 95 -5.59 15.02 -25.02
N PHE A 96 -4.32 15.28 -25.33
CA PHE A 96 -3.19 14.65 -24.66
C PHE A 96 -3.23 14.91 -23.15
N ARG A 97 -3.36 16.17 -22.71
CA ARG A 97 -3.40 16.54 -21.29
C ARG A 97 -4.56 15.89 -20.51
N GLU A 98 -5.72 15.74 -21.13
CA GLU A 98 -6.88 15.02 -20.57
C GLU A 98 -6.66 13.50 -20.47
N SER A 99 -5.79 12.94 -21.33
CA SER A 99 -5.44 11.52 -21.30
C SER A 99 -4.42 11.16 -20.22
N VAL A 100 -3.56 12.12 -19.83
CA VAL A 100 -2.49 11.92 -18.85
C VAL A 100 -3.06 11.89 -17.43
N LYS A 101 -2.94 10.73 -16.77
CA LYS A 101 -3.43 10.47 -15.40
C LYS A 101 -2.29 10.36 -14.40
N CYS A 102 -2.63 10.40 -13.10
CA CYS A 102 -1.68 10.12 -12.03
C CYS A 102 -1.11 8.68 -12.18
N LYS A 103 0.17 8.49 -11.86
CA LYS A 103 0.83 7.18 -11.79
C LYS A 103 0.80 6.67 -10.35
N ILE A 104 0.11 5.56 -10.11
CA ILE A 104 -0.15 5.05 -8.77
C ILE A 104 0.77 3.87 -8.45
N PHE A 105 1.56 4.03 -7.38
CA PHE A 105 2.39 2.99 -6.79
C PHE A 105 1.64 2.37 -5.60
N LEU A 106 1.45 1.05 -5.63
CA LEU A 106 0.82 0.29 -4.57
C LEU A 106 1.87 -0.59 -3.86
N GLY A 107 2.05 -0.37 -2.57
CA GLY A 107 2.91 -1.18 -1.71
C GLY A 107 2.09 -1.98 -0.70
N PHE A 108 2.42 -3.25 -0.49
CA PHE A 108 1.81 -4.04 0.58
C PHE A 108 2.74 -5.12 1.14
N THR A 109 2.57 -5.44 2.42
CA THR A 109 3.29 -6.52 3.11
C THR A 109 2.69 -7.90 2.81
N SER A 110 3.51 -8.96 2.95
CA SER A 110 3.12 -10.35 2.64
C SER A 110 1.84 -10.82 3.32
N ASN A 111 1.67 -10.50 4.60
CA ASN A 111 0.51 -10.90 5.40
C ASN A 111 -0.84 -10.46 4.80
N LEU A 112 -0.85 -9.40 4.00
CA LEU A 112 -2.07 -8.93 3.32
C LEU A 112 -2.47 -9.84 2.16
N ILE A 113 -1.50 -10.49 1.52
CA ILE A 113 -1.76 -11.55 0.54
C ILE A 113 -2.14 -12.87 1.22
N SER A 114 -1.61 -13.17 2.42
CA SER A 114 -2.10 -14.28 3.24
C SER A 114 -3.57 -14.09 3.62
N SER A 115 -4.00 -12.85 3.87
CA SER A 115 -5.38 -12.47 4.20
C SER A 115 -6.32 -12.47 2.98
N GLY A 116 -7.59 -12.09 3.18
CA GLY A 116 -8.56 -11.83 2.11
C GLY A 116 -8.41 -10.47 1.41
N VAL A 117 -7.44 -9.64 1.82
CA VAL A 117 -7.09 -8.41 1.09
C VAL A 117 -6.48 -8.73 -0.29
N ARG A 118 -5.96 -9.94 -0.49
CA ARG A 118 -5.52 -10.46 -1.79
C ARG A 118 -6.56 -10.22 -2.89
N GLU A 119 -7.82 -10.55 -2.65
CA GLU A 119 -8.88 -10.44 -3.66
C GLU A 119 -9.16 -8.97 -4.06
N ILE A 120 -8.92 -8.04 -3.13
CA ILE A 120 -9.03 -6.59 -3.33
C ILE A 120 -7.81 -6.06 -4.09
N ILE A 121 -6.61 -6.53 -3.77
CA ILE A 121 -5.41 -6.19 -4.55
C ILE A 121 -5.56 -6.71 -6.00
N ARG A 122 -6.02 -7.95 -6.16
CA ARG A 122 -6.33 -8.53 -7.47
C ARG A 122 -7.35 -7.68 -8.22
N PHE A 123 -8.38 -7.15 -7.55
CA PHE A 123 -9.35 -6.23 -8.17
C PHE A 123 -8.68 -5.00 -8.78
N LEU A 124 -7.83 -4.33 -8.02
CA LEU A 124 -7.15 -3.13 -8.49
C LEU A 124 -6.22 -3.42 -9.67
N VAL A 125 -5.48 -4.54 -9.60
CA VAL A 125 -4.54 -4.94 -10.65
C VAL A 125 -5.25 -5.42 -11.92
N GLU A 126 -6.33 -6.20 -11.79
CA GLU A 126 -7.17 -6.67 -12.91
C GLU A 126 -7.73 -5.49 -13.72
N HIS A 127 -8.23 -4.46 -13.03
CA HIS A 127 -8.86 -3.31 -13.67
C HIS A 127 -7.92 -2.15 -13.97
N ARG A 128 -6.59 -2.39 -13.95
CA ARG A 128 -5.55 -1.37 -14.25
C ARG A 128 -5.70 -0.09 -13.43
N MET A 129 -6.05 -0.23 -12.16
CA MET A 129 -6.26 0.90 -11.26
C MET A 129 -4.97 1.36 -10.56
N VAL A 130 -3.90 0.58 -10.70
CA VAL A 130 -2.56 0.90 -10.21
C VAL A 130 -1.55 0.64 -11.32
N ASP A 131 -0.43 1.36 -11.31
CA ASP A 131 0.58 1.30 -12.37
C ASP A 131 1.81 0.48 -11.96
N VAL A 132 2.17 0.45 -10.68
CA VAL A 132 3.36 -0.23 -10.16
C VAL A 132 3.04 -0.88 -8.83
N VAL A 133 3.49 -2.12 -8.62
CA VAL A 133 3.31 -2.84 -7.36
C VAL A 133 4.66 -3.13 -6.72
N VAL A 134 4.75 -2.98 -5.39
CA VAL A 134 5.89 -3.43 -4.60
C VAL A 134 5.42 -4.28 -3.43
N THR A 135 6.03 -5.44 -3.24
CA THR A 135 5.74 -6.32 -2.11
C THR A 135 7.01 -7.05 -1.61
N THR A 136 6.85 -7.97 -0.66
CA THR A 136 7.90 -8.87 -0.17
C THR A 136 7.70 -10.29 -0.73
N ALA A 137 8.67 -11.19 -0.56
CA ALA A 137 8.60 -12.54 -1.14
C ALA A 137 7.32 -13.29 -0.76
N GLY A 138 6.92 -13.24 0.51
CA GLY A 138 5.64 -13.78 0.98
C GLY A 138 4.42 -13.23 0.22
N GLY A 139 4.44 -11.96 -0.20
CA GLY A 139 3.37 -11.36 -1.00
C GLY A 139 3.30 -11.91 -2.43
N VAL A 140 4.42 -12.39 -2.97
CA VAL A 140 4.48 -13.06 -4.27
C VAL A 140 4.05 -14.53 -4.13
N GLU A 141 4.72 -15.28 -3.26
CA GLU A 141 4.55 -16.73 -3.17
C GLU A 141 3.16 -17.13 -2.66
N GLU A 142 2.58 -16.41 -1.70
CA GLU A 142 1.27 -16.76 -1.17
C GLU A 142 0.12 -16.55 -2.17
N ASP A 143 0.26 -15.62 -3.12
CA ASP A 143 -0.70 -15.45 -4.21
C ASP A 143 -0.69 -16.65 -5.16
N LEU A 144 0.50 -17.14 -5.50
CA LEU A 144 0.70 -18.32 -6.34
C LEU A 144 0.21 -19.58 -5.61
N ILE A 145 0.63 -19.76 -4.36
CA ILE A 145 0.26 -20.90 -3.52
C ILE A 145 -1.27 -20.99 -3.37
N LYS A 146 -1.96 -19.86 -3.22
CA LYS A 146 -3.43 -19.84 -3.11
C LYS A 146 -4.17 -20.33 -4.36
N CYS A 147 -3.52 -20.34 -5.53
CA CYS A 147 -4.06 -20.97 -6.73
C CYS A 147 -3.93 -22.52 -6.68
N LEU A 148 -2.99 -23.04 -5.88
CA LEU A 148 -2.71 -24.48 -5.76
C LEU A 148 -3.42 -25.13 -4.56
N ALA A 149 -3.58 -24.38 -3.46
CA ALA A 149 -4.20 -24.83 -2.23
C ALA A 149 -4.65 -23.66 -1.33
N PRO A 150 -5.75 -23.82 -0.58
CA PRO A 150 -6.29 -22.75 0.25
C PRO A 150 -5.48 -22.50 1.53
N THR A 151 -5.68 -21.30 2.08
CA THR A 151 -5.33 -20.91 3.46
C THR A 151 -6.58 -20.91 4.33
N TYR A 152 -6.46 -21.28 5.60
CA TYR A 152 -7.61 -21.44 6.50
C TYR A 152 -7.56 -20.44 7.66
N LYS A 153 -8.73 -20.11 8.21
CA LYS A 153 -8.82 -19.38 9.48
C LYS A 153 -8.41 -20.31 10.64
N GLY A 154 -7.55 -19.80 11.51
CA GLY A 154 -7.18 -20.37 12.80
C GLY A 154 -7.35 -19.33 13.91
N ASP A 155 -6.42 -19.34 14.86
CA ASP A 155 -6.40 -18.45 16.02
C ASP A 155 -4.96 -18.06 16.38
N PHE A 156 -4.77 -16.82 16.85
CA PHE A 156 -3.45 -16.30 17.25
C PHE A 156 -2.79 -17.13 18.37
N MET A 157 -3.61 -17.72 19.24
CA MET A 157 -3.18 -18.42 20.46
C MET A 157 -2.90 -19.91 20.24
N LEU A 158 -3.01 -20.42 19.00
CA LEU A 158 -2.67 -21.81 18.70
C LEU A 158 -1.19 -22.08 18.96
N SER A 159 -0.92 -23.12 19.77
CA SER A 159 0.42 -23.54 20.18
C SER A 159 1.30 -23.90 18.98
N GLY A 160 2.44 -23.24 18.87
CA GLY A 160 3.40 -23.47 17.78
C GLY A 160 3.94 -24.91 17.76
N ALA A 161 4.22 -25.50 18.91
CA ALA A 161 4.70 -26.88 19.00
C ALA A 161 3.65 -27.88 18.49
N TYR A 162 2.38 -27.67 18.85
CA TYR A 162 1.28 -28.50 18.36
C TYR A 162 1.12 -28.37 16.85
N LEU A 163 1.08 -27.14 16.33
CA LEU A 163 0.95 -26.90 14.89
C LEU A 163 2.11 -27.51 14.09
N ARG A 164 3.36 -27.36 14.57
CA ARG A 164 4.54 -27.97 13.95
C ARG A 164 4.43 -29.50 13.91
N SER A 165 3.97 -30.14 14.99
CA SER A 165 3.75 -31.59 15.03
C SER A 165 2.70 -32.10 14.03
N LYS A 166 1.85 -31.19 13.54
CA LYS A 166 0.81 -31.45 12.54
C LYS A 166 1.16 -30.93 11.14
N GLY A 167 2.35 -30.35 10.94
CA GLY A 167 2.74 -29.76 9.67
C GLY A 167 1.86 -28.57 9.26
N LEU A 168 1.44 -27.75 10.22
CA LEU A 168 0.67 -26.54 10.00
C LEU A 168 1.52 -25.31 10.32
N ASN A 169 1.59 -24.34 9.41
CA ASN A 169 2.24 -23.05 9.64
C ASN A 169 1.20 -22.01 10.01
N ARG A 170 1.51 -21.15 10.99
CA ARG A 170 0.61 -20.08 11.45
C ARG A 170 1.08 -18.72 10.96
N ILE A 171 0.15 -17.94 10.39
CA ILE A 171 0.34 -16.54 10.01
C ILE A 171 -0.71 -15.73 10.76
N GLY A 172 -0.36 -15.15 11.91
CA GLY A 172 -1.34 -14.51 12.78
C GLY A 172 -2.44 -15.49 13.24
N ASN A 173 -3.68 -15.26 12.82
CA ASN A 173 -4.83 -16.16 12.99
C ASN A 173 -5.17 -16.95 11.72
N LEU A 174 -4.22 -17.16 10.81
CA LEU A 174 -4.37 -17.98 9.61
C LEU A 174 -3.49 -19.24 9.71
N LEU A 175 -3.89 -20.29 9.02
CA LEU A 175 -3.21 -21.57 8.95
C LEU A 175 -2.94 -21.97 7.49
N VAL A 176 -1.68 -22.29 7.20
CA VAL A 176 -1.21 -22.78 5.90
C VAL A 176 -0.63 -24.18 6.09
N PRO A 177 -1.29 -25.23 5.56
CA PRO A 177 -0.74 -26.59 5.62
C PRO A 177 0.59 -26.71 4.86
N ASN A 178 1.56 -27.47 5.39
CA ASN A 178 2.84 -27.72 4.73
C ASN A 178 2.70 -28.28 3.31
N ASN A 179 1.65 -29.07 3.06
CA ASN A 179 1.35 -29.62 1.75
C ASN A 179 1.15 -28.54 0.66
N ASN A 180 0.78 -27.31 1.06
CA ASN A 180 0.71 -26.19 0.13
C ASN A 180 2.10 -25.85 -0.44
N TYR A 181 3.14 -25.90 0.38
CA TYR A 181 4.52 -25.65 -0.04
C TYR A 181 5.11 -26.82 -0.83
N CYS A 182 4.71 -28.07 -0.55
CA CYS A 182 5.07 -29.21 -1.39
C CYS A 182 4.50 -29.07 -2.81
N LYS A 183 3.21 -28.69 -2.92
CA LYS A 183 2.60 -28.39 -4.22
C LYS A 183 3.29 -27.22 -4.94
N PHE A 184 3.75 -26.23 -4.18
CA PHE A 184 4.48 -25.09 -4.72
C PHE A 184 5.85 -25.51 -5.27
N GLU A 185 6.58 -26.35 -4.55
CA GLU A 185 7.83 -26.97 -5.04
C GLU A 185 7.61 -27.70 -6.36
N ASP A 186 6.61 -28.61 -6.40
CA ASP A 186 6.27 -29.38 -7.60
C ASP A 186 5.95 -28.49 -8.80
N TRP A 187 5.31 -27.34 -8.56
CA TRP A 187 4.95 -26.38 -9.59
C TRP A 187 6.12 -25.50 -10.05
N ILE A 188 6.94 -25.00 -9.12
CA ILE A 188 7.93 -23.95 -9.44
C ILE A 188 9.27 -24.50 -9.93
N ILE A 189 9.69 -25.68 -9.47
CA ILE A 189 11.01 -26.23 -9.83
C ILE A 189 11.16 -26.41 -11.36
N PRO A 190 10.18 -26.95 -12.11
CA PRO A 190 10.27 -27.03 -13.57
C PRO A 190 10.35 -25.67 -14.27
N ILE A 191 9.83 -24.60 -13.62
CA ILE A 191 9.92 -23.24 -14.14
C ILE A 191 11.35 -22.71 -13.95
N PHE A 192 11.97 -22.95 -12.80
CA PHE A 192 13.36 -22.59 -12.56
C PHE A 192 14.34 -23.31 -13.49
N ASP A 193 14.07 -24.57 -13.84
CA ASP A 193 14.86 -25.29 -14.85
C ASP A 193 14.81 -24.58 -16.22
N LYS A 194 13.61 -24.16 -16.66
CA LYS A 194 13.46 -23.39 -17.90
C LYS A 194 14.14 -22.02 -17.81
N MET A 195 14.00 -21.32 -16.68
CA MET A 195 14.66 -20.04 -16.47
C MET A 195 16.18 -20.14 -16.53
N LEU A 196 16.76 -21.20 -15.95
CA LEU A 196 18.20 -21.45 -16.02
C LEU A 196 18.65 -21.78 -17.46
N GLN A 197 17.85 -22.57 -18.17
CA GLN A 197 18.09 -22.87 -19.59
C GLN A 197 18.09 -21.57 -20.40
N GLU A 198 17.03 -20.77 -20.31
CA GLU A 198 16.88 -19.47 -20.99
C GLU A 198 18.03 -18.51 -20.63
N GLN A 199 18.48 -18.49 -19.37
CA GLN A 199 19.65 -17.70 -18.97
C GLN A 199 20.92 -18.13 -19.70
N SER A 200 21.11 -19.45 -19.87
CA SER A 200 22.33 -20.02 -20.45
C SER A 200 22.32 -20.04 -21.98
N THR A 201 21.16 -20.22 -22.62
CA THR A 201 21.04 -20.35 -24.08
C THR A 201 20.62 -19.06 -24.78
N GLU A 202 19.86 -18.20 -24.09
CA GLU A 202 19.31 -16.96 -24.65
C GLU A 202 19.90 -15.70 -24.00
N ASN A 203 20.86 -15.85 -23.06
CA ASN A 203 21.47 -14.75 -22.30
C ASN A 203 20.44 -13.89 -21.54
N VAL A 204 19.34 -14.50 -21.08
CA VAL A 204 18.34 -13.80 -20.26
C VAL A 204 18.91 -13.53 -18.87
N LEU A 205 19.11 -12.26 -18.51
CA LEU A 205 19.39 -11.89 -17.12
C LEU A 205 18.08 -11.66 -16.36
N TRP A 206 17.80 -12.56 -15.42
CA TRP A 206 16.62 -12.47 -14.56
C TRP A 206 16.80 -11.38 -13.50
N THR A 207 15.69 -10.73 -13.17
CA THR A 207 15.55 -9.81 -12.04
C THR A 207 14.31 -10.24 -11.25
N PRO A 208 14.11 -9.80 -10.00
CA PRO A 208 12.90 -10.10 -9.26
C PRO A 208 11.62 -9.79 -10.04
N SER A 209 11.51 -8.61 -10.67
CA SER A 209 10.31 -8.27 -11.46
C SER A 209 10.11 -9.16 -12.70
N LYS A 210 11.18 -9.53 -13.43
CA LYS A 210 11.10 -10.48 -14.57
C LYS A 210 10.69 -11.88 -14.11
N LEU A 211 11.26 -12.35 -13.00
CA LEU A 211 10.86 -13.62 -12.37
C LEU A 211 9.38 -13.58 -12.00
N ILE A 212 8.92 -12.53 -11.31
CA ILE A 212 7.53 -12.42 -10.88
C ILE A 212 6.56 -12.36 -12.07
N ALA A 213 6.90 -11.61 -13.12
CA ALA A 213 6.12 -11.58 -14.36
C ALA A 213 6.06 -12.96 -15.03
N ARG A 214 7.17 -13.72 -15.04
CA ARG A 214 7.21 -15.11 -15.51
C ARG A 214 6.29 -16.00 -14.67
N LEU A 215 6.33 -15.91 -13.35
CA LEU A 215 5.47 -16.70 -12.46
C LEU A 215 3.98 -16.36 -12.65
N GLY A 216 3.64 -15.08 -12.82
CA GLY A 216 2.28 -14.64 -13.15
C GLY A 216 1.78 -15.17 -14.50
N LYS A 217 2.67 -15.29 -15.49
CA LYS A 217 2.35 -15.95 -16.76
C LYS A 217 2.10 -17.46 -16.59
N GLU A 218 2.98 -18.15 -15.86
CA GLU A 218 2.95 -19.61 -15.71
C GLU A 218 1.81 -20.09 -14.81
N ILE A 219 1.40 -19.31 -13.81
CA ILE A 219 0.27 -19.70 -12.93
C ILE A 219 -1.05 -19.70 -13.70
N ASN A 220 -1.18 -18.80 -14.68
CA ASN A 220 -2.31 -18.73 -15.63
C ASN A 220 -3.71 -18.86 -14.98
N ASP A 221 -3.87 -18.27 -13.79
CA ASP A 221 -5.09 -18.37 -12.99
C ASP A 221 -5.66 -16.96 -12.74
N PRO A 222 -6.90 -16.66 -13.18
CA PRO A 222 -7.49 -15.32 -13.01
C PRO A 222 -7.79 -14.94 -11.54
N SER A 223 -7.65 -15.87 -10.58
CA SER A 223 -7.71 -15.55 -9.16
C SER A 223 -6.42 -14.92 -8.62
N SER A 224 -5.30 -15.04 -9.35
CA SER A 224 -3.99 -14.48 -8.97
C SER A 224 -3.88 -13.00 -9.35
N TYR A 225 -3.41 -12.16 -8.42
CA TYR A 225 -3.09 -10.78 -8.79
C TYR A 225 -1.84 -10.70 -9.68
N LEU A 226 -0.91 -11.65 -9.56
CA LEU A 226 0.30 -11.73 -10.39
C LEU A 226 -0.02 -12.10 -11.84
N TYR A 227 -1.01 -12.96 -12.06
CA TYR A 227 -1.55 -13.23 -13.39
C TYR A 227 -2.04 -11.93 -14.05
N TRP A 228 -2.85 -11.15 -13.34
CA TRP A 228 -3.35 -9.88 -13.86
C TRP A 228 -2.25 -8.84 -14.02
N ALA A 229 -1.26 -8.81 -13.13
CA ALA A 229 -0.11 -7.93 -13.26
C ALA A 229 0.65 -8.22 -14.56
N PHE A 230 0.91 -9.50 -14.85
CA PHE A 230 1.49 -9.93 -16.11
C PHE A 230 0.61 -9.56 -17.31
N LYS A 231 -0.70 -9.87 -17.28
CA LYS A 231 -1.63 -9.59 -18.39
C LYS A 231 -1.79 -8.09 -18.70
N ASN A 232 -1.66 -7.24 -17.68
CA ASN A 232 -1.82 -5.80 -17.81
C ASN A 232 -0.50 -5.04 -17.90
N ASN A 233 0.64 -5.73 -17.99
CA ASN A 233 1.98 -5.13 -17.98
C ASN A 233 2.21 -4.19 -16.77
N ILE A 234 1.74 -4.59 -15.60
CA ILE A 234 2.00 -3.89 -14.33
C ILE A 234 3.24 -4.54 -13.68
N PRO A 235 4.38 -3.84 -13.57
CA PRO A 235 5.57 -4.41 -12.94
C PRO A 235 5.33 -4.61 -11.44
N VAL A 236 5.82 -5.75 -10.94
CA VAL A 236 5.81 -6.11 -9.52
C VAL A 236 7.25 -6.21 -9.05
N PHE A 237 7.67 -5.32 -8.16
CA PHE A 237 9.00 -5.32 -7.58
C PHE A 237 9.00 -6.00 -6.21
N CYS A 238 10.05 -6.78 -5.94
CA CYS A 238 10.26 -7.44 -4.66
C CYS A 238 11.74 -7.41 -4.30
N PRO A 239 12.21 -6.40 -3.56
CA PRO A 239 13.65 -6.24 -3.28
C PRO A 239 14.26 -7.41 -2.52
N GLY A 240 13.48 -8.05 -1.63
CA GLY A 240 13.87 -9.23 -0.87
C GLY A 240 13.22 -10.51 -1.42
N VAL A 241 13.39 -10.80 -2.72
CA VAL A 241 12.73 -11.94 -3.38
C VAL A 241 13.12 -13.32 -2.81
N THR A 242 14.27 -13.41 -2.14
CA THR A 242 14.78 -14.65 -1.54
C THR A 242 14.31 -14.85 -0.09
N ASP A 243 13.55 -13.93 0.49
CA ASP A 243 13.15 -13.95 1.91
C ASP A 243 11.79 -14.66 2.12
N GLY A 244 11.72 -15.94 1.76
CA GLY A 244 10.48 -16.73 1.82
C GLY A 244 10.61 -18.12 1.19
N SER A 245 9.48 -18.82 1.03
CA SER A 245 9.44 -20.12 0.34
C SER A 245 9.99 -20.03 -1.09
N LEU A 246 9.85 -18.90 -1.77
CA LEU A 246 10.47 -18.69 -3.07
C LEU A 246 12.01 -18.81 -3.01
N GLY A 247 12.61 -18.26 -1.94
CA GLY A 247 14.03 -18.40 -1.64
C GLY A 247 14.43 -19.84 -1.29
N ASP A 248 13.60 -20.55 -0.52
CA ASP A 248 13.82 -21.98 -0.22
C ASP A 248 13.86 -22.82 -1.51
N MET A 249 12.95 -22.56 -2.45
CA MET A 249 12.91 -23.28 -3.73
C MET A 249 14.12 -22.94 -4.61
N LEU A 250 14.56 -21.68 -4.63
CA LEU A 250 15.80 -21.27 -5.30
C LEU A 250 17.02 -21.95 -4.69
N TYR A 251 17.07 -22.04 -3.35
CA TYR A 251 18.12 -22.73 -2.62
C TYR A 251 18.19 -24.20 -3.01
N PHE A 252 17.08 -24.95 -2.91
CA PHE A 252 17.07 -26.37 -3.27
C PHE A 252 17.36 -26.61 -4.76
N HIS A 253 16.82 -25.76 -5.64
CA HIS A 253 17.10 -25.80 -7.07
C HIS A 253 18.60 -25.67 -7.36
N SER A 254 19.28 -24.73 -6.69
CA SER A 254 20.71 -24.45 -6.93
C SER A 254 21.65 -25.62 -6.68
N PHE A 255 21.29 -26.56 -5.79
CA PHE A 255 22.09 -27.78 -5.57
C PHE A 255 21.87 -28.84 -6.66
N ARG A 256 20.69 -28.86 -7.28
CA ARG A 256 20.36 -29.79 -8.37
C ARG A 256 20.85 -29.26 -9.70
N ASN A 257 20.59 -27.98 -9.97
CA ASN A 257 20.87 -27.27 -11.22
C ASN A 257 21.51 -25.90 -10.91
N PRO A 258 22.83 -25.85 -10.65
CA PRO A 258 23.50 -24.63 -10.25
C PRO A 258 23.55 -23.58 -11.38
N GLY A 259 23.52 -22.30 -11.01
CA GLY A 259 23.88 -21.20 -11.89
C GLY A 259 22.77 -20.18 -12.17
N LEU A 260 21.55 -20.35 -11.66
CA LEU A 260 20.49 -19.35 -11.83
C LEU A 260 20.84 -18.05 -11.08
N VAL A 261 20.85 -16.92 -11.79
CA VAL A 261 21.22 -15.61 -11.24
C VAL A 261 20.02 -14.68 -11.34
N ILE A 262 19.72 -14.01 -10.22
CA ILE A 262 18.67 -12.99 -10.14
C ILE A 262 19.33 -11.67 -9.73
N ASP A 263 19.42 -10.73 -10.68
CA ASP A 263 20.06 -9.43 -10.48
C ASP A 263 19.09 -8.40 -9.90
N ILE A 264 19.45 -7.85 -8.75
CA ILE A 264 18.70 -6.79 -8.09
C ILE A 264 19.09 -5.40 -8.61
N VAL A 265 20.24 -5.24 -9.26
CA VAL A 265 20.73 -3.94 -9.74
C VAL A 265 19.93 -3.46 -10.95
N GLN A 266 19.66 -4.34 -11.92
CA GLN A 266 18.72 -4.01 -12.99
C GLN A 266 17.32 -3.72 -12.47
N ASP A 267 16.88 -4.40 -11.40
CA ASP A 267 15.54 -4.22 -10.84
C ASP A 267 15.38 -2.85 -10.15
N ILE A 268 16.36 -2.41 -9.36
CA ILE A 268 16.32 -1.06 -8.77
C ILE A 268 16.40 0.03 -9.84
N ARG A 269 17.14 -0.19 -10.94
CA ARG A 269 17.13 0.74 -12.08
C ARG A 269 15.75 0.81 -12.70
N ALA A 270 15.08 -0.32 -12.91
CA ALA A 270 13.72 -0.37 -13.44
C ALA A 270 12.73 0.33 -12.49
N MET A 271 12.73 0.01 -11.19
CA MET A 271 11.87 0.65 -10.20
C MET A 271 12.06 2.16 -10.13
N ASN A 272 13.30 2.65 -10.07
CA ASN A 272 13.56 4.09 -10.05
C ASN A 272 13.13 4.75 -11.36
N SER A 273 13.30 4.08 -12.50
CA SER A 273 12.87 4.58 -13.82
C SER A 273 11.35 4.75 -13.90
N GLU A 274 10.56 3.91 -13.21
CA GLU A 274 9.11 4.08 -13.14
C GLU A 274 8.70 5.45 -12.57
N ALA A 275 9.48 5.99 -11.62
CA ALA A 275 9.25 7.28 -10.99
C ALA A 275 9.92 8.43 -11.75
N VAL A 276 11.20 8.28 -12.14
CA VAL A 276 11.96 9.32 -12.86
C VAL A 276 11.30 9.66 -14.19
N HIS A 277 10.84 8.67 -14.94
CA HIS A 277 10.17 8.87 -16.22
C HIS A 277 8.65 9.07 -16.08
N ALA A 278 8.13 9.34 -14.87
CA ALA A 278 6.71 9.59 -14.69
C ALA A 278 6.28 10.93 -15.29
N SER A 279 7.18 11.93 -15.41
CA SER A 279 6.86 13.24 -15.98
C SER A 279 6.25 13.10 -17.38
N PRO A 280 5.16 13.83 -17.72
CA PRO A 280 4.51 14.91 -16.97
C PRO A 280 3.44 14.45 -15.94
N ARG A 281 3.32 13.16 -15.64
CA ARG A 281 2.37 12.63 -14.64
C ARG A 281 2.78 13.03 -13.21
N LYS A 282 1.78 13.29 -12.37
CA LYS A 282 1.93 13.19 -10.91
C LYS A 282 2.09 11.74 -10.48
N THR A 283 2.76 11.49 -9.36
CA THR A 283 2.81 10.17 -8.73
C THR A 283 2.03 10.15 -7.41
N GLY A 284 1.28 9.06 -7.22
CA GLY A 284 0.53 8.78 -5.99
C GLY A 284 1.04 7.50 -5.35
N ILE A 285 1.19 7.50 -4.03
CA ILE A 285 1.65 6.35 -3.25
C ILE A 285 0.50 5.85 -2.37
N ILE A 286 0.20 4.56 -2.44
CA ILE A 286 -0.68 3.87 -1.50
C ILE A 286 0.12 2.73 -0.87
N VAL A 287 0.36 2.78 0.43
CA VAL A 287 1.15 1.76 1.15
C VAL A 287 0.31 1.15 2.25
N LEU A 288 0.18 -0.17 2.22
CA LEU A 288 -0.49 -0.98 3.23
C LEU A 288 0.58 -1.75 4.03
N GLY A 289 0.86 -1.28 5.25
CA GLY A 289 1.96 -1.77 6.07
C GLY A 289 3.21 -0.87 6.02
N GLY A 290 4.39 -1.49 6.17
CA GLY A 290 5.68 -0.82 6.29
C GLY A 290 6.80 -1.57 5.55
N GLY A 291 8.02 -1.54 6.10
CA GLY A 291 9.16 -2.33 5.63
C GLY A 291 9.62 -1.99 4.20
N LEU A 292 10.14 -3.01 3.50
CA LEU A 292 10.68 -2.86 2.15
C LEU A 292 9.68 -2.22 1.16
N PRO A 293 8.39 -2.62 1.08
CA PRO A 293 7.44 -2.00 0.17
C PRO A 293 7.29 -0.49 0.37
N LYS A 294 7.18 -0.04 1.63
CA LYS A 294 7.11 1.39 1.98
C LYS A 294 8.38 2.10 1.52
N HIS A 295 9.52 1.65 2.04
CA HIS A 295 10.78 2.37 1.81
C HIS A 295 11.16 2.39 0.33
N HIS A 296 10.98 1.30 -0.39
CA HIS A 296 11.38 1.17 -1.80
C HIS A 296 10.55 2.07 -2.73
N ILE A 297 9.23 2.18 -2.50
CA ILE A 297 8.36 3.12 -3.24
C ILE A 297 8.74 4.57 -2.96
N CYS A 298 8.88 4.92 -1.68
CA CYS A 298 9.25 6.28 -1.28
C CYS A 298 10.62 6.68 -1.84
N ASN A 299 11.60 5.77 -1.78
CA ASN A 299 12.96 6.01 -2.28
C ASN A 299 13.00 6.17 -3.81
N ALA A 300 12.18 5.42 -4.56
CA ALA A 300 12.06 5.64 -6.00
C ALA A 300 11.47 7.04 -6.31
N ASN A 301 10.47 7.47 -5.56
CA ASN A 301 9.85 8.79 -5.73
C ASN A 301 10.76 9.95 -5.29
N MET A 302 11.74 9.72 -4.41
CA MET A 302 12.79 10.70 -4.12
C MET A 302 13.56 11.10 -5.39
N MET A 303 13.76 10.16 -6.33
CA MET A 303 14.49 10.42 -7.58
C MET A 303 13.79 11.40 -8.53
N ARG A 304 12.49 11.69 -8.30
CA ARG A 304 11.71 12.73 -9.00
C ARG A 304 11.37 13.92 -8.12
N ASN A 305 12.11 14.09 -7.01
CA ASN A 305 11.91 15.13 -6.00
C ASN A 305 10.57 15.01 -5.25
N GLY A 306 10.15 13.76 -5.00
CA GLY A 306 9.04 13.41 -4.13
C GLY A 306 7.74 13.06 -4.87
N ALA A 307 6.89 12.25 -4.22
CA ALA A 307 5.54 12.00 -4.71
C ALA A 307 4.58 13.16 -4.40
N ASP A 308 3.51 13.26 -5.20
CA ASP A 308 2.52 14.34 -5.12
C ASP A 308 1.37 14.01 -4.15
N PHE A 309 1.09 12.71 -3.98
CA PHE A 309 0.06 12.21 -3.07
C PHE A 309 0.57 10.98 -2.31
N ALA A 310 0.16 10.81 -1.05
CA ALA A 310 0.51 9.64 -0.26
C ALA A 310 -0.61 9.23 0.71
N VAL A 311 -0.92 7.93 0.73
CA VAL A 311 -1.80 7.32 1.73
C VAL A 311 -1.08 6.12 2.35
N TYR A 312 -0.83 6.18 3.65
CA TYR A 312 -0.27 5.07 4.42
C TYR A 312 -1.36 4.47 5.32
N VAL A 313 -1.55 3.16 5.25
CA VAL A 313 -2.43 2.41 6.18
C VAL A 313 -1.57 1.38 6.88
N ASN A 314 -1.20 1.63 8.13
CA ASN A 314 -0.37 0.71 8.90
C ASN A 314 -0.57 0.85 10.41
N THR A 315 -0.03 -0.09 11.17
CA THR A 315 -0.15 -0.13 12.63
C THR A 315 1.11 0.30 13.37
N ALA A 316 2.17 0.67 12.63
CA ALA A 316 3.48 1.00 13.18
C ALA A 316 3.49 2.41 13.80
N GLN A 317 4.30 2.57 14.84
CA GLN A 317 4.37 3.76 15.69
C GLN A 317 5.74 4.42 15.60
N GLU A 318 5.80 5.74 15.76
CA GLU A 318 7.01 6.53 15.53
C GLU A 318 8.08 6.41 16.63
N PHE A 319 7.68 6.04 17.86
CA PHE A 319 8.54 6.17 19.05
C PHE A 319 9.81 5.30 19.02
N ASP A 320 9.84 4.26 18.18
CA ASP A 320 10.98 3.35 18.04
C ASP A 320 11.99 3.76 16.95
N GLY A 321 11.71 4.86 16.23
CA GLY A 321 12.56 5.37 15.15
C GLY A 321 12.56 4.51 13.88
N SER A 322 11.58 3.62 13.71
CA SER A 322 11.48 2.78 12.52
C SER A 322 10.92 3.54 11.31
N ASP A 323 11.48 3.29 10.10
CA ASP A 323 10.88 3.81 8.86
C ASP A 323 9.41 3.34 8.72
N SER A 324 9.09 2.12 9.13
CA SER A 324 7.71 1.61 9.12
C SER A 324 6.75 2.51 9.92
N GLY A 325 7.19 3.00 11.08
CA GLY A 325 6.42 3.83 12.00
C GLY A 325 6.41 5.31 11.66
N ALA A 326 7.36 5.79 10.86
CA ALA A 326 7.52 7.20 10.51
C ALA A 326 6.22 7.85 9.98
N HIS A 327 5.96 9.07 10.42
CA HIS A 327 4.88 9.91 9.91
C HIS A 327 5.20 10.35 8.46
N PRO A 328 4.21 10.59 7.56
CA PRO A 328 4.48 11.09 6.22
C PRO A 328 5.35 12.36 6.17
N ASP A 329 5.27 13.21 7.19
CA ASP A 329 6.08 14.42 7.32
C ASP A 329 7.60 14.13 7.38
N GLU A 330 8.01 13.01 7.99
CA GLU A 330 9.42 12.58 7.92
C GLU A 330 9.83 12.31 6.47
N ALA A 331 8.96 11.69 5.66
CA ALA A 331 9.28 11.45 4.25
C ALA A 331 9.42 12.74 3.43
N VAL A 332 8.80 13.85 3.87
CA VAL A 332 9.00 15.19 3.27
C VAL A 332 10.43 15.68 3.53
N SER A 333 10.99 15.46 4.73
CA SER A 333 12.36 15.92 5.06
C SER A 333 13.44 15.27 4.18
N TRP A 334 13.17 14.07 3.65
CA TRP A 334 14.05 13.35 2.72
C TRP A 334 13.81 13.69 1.24
N GLY A 335 12.77 14.47 0.93
CA GLY A 335 12.33 14.68 -0.46
C GLY A 335 11.69 13.42 -1.09
N LYS A 336 11.32 12.41 -0.28
CA LYS A 336 10.56 11.23 -0.73
C LYS A 336 9.09 11.60 -1.03
N LEU A 337 8.57 12.60 -0.33
CA LEU A 337 7.33 13.30 -0.64
C LEU A 337 7.63 14.78 -0.91
N ARG A 338 6.83 15.43 -1.78
CA ARG A 338 6.93 16.88 -2.00
C ARG A 338 6.49 17.64 -0.75
N SER A 339 7.02 18.86 -0.56
CA SER A 339 6.54 19.78 0.49
C SER A 339 5.06 20.16 0.33
N SER A 340 4.54 20.13 -0.90
CA SER A 340 3.13 20.37 -1.22
C SER A 340 2.30 19.09 -1.34
N ALA A 341 2.87 17.93 -0.99
CA ALA A 341 2.18 16.65 -1.14
C ALA A 341 0.95 16.58 -0.23
N LYS A 342 -0.13 15.99 -0.75
CA LYS A 342 -1.28 15.64 0.09
C LYS A 342 -1.04 14.25 0.65
N ALA A 343 -0.71 14.20 1.94
CA ALA A 343 -0.30 12.98 2.61
C ALA A 343 -1.14 12.70 3.86
N VAL A 344 -1.55 11.44 4.04
CA VAL A 344 -2.31 11.00 5.21
C VAL A 344 -1.88 9.62 5.66
N LYS A 345 -1.87 9.42 6.98
CA LYS A 345 -1.60 8.13 7.62
C LYS A 345 -2.82 7.70 8.44
N VAL A 346 -3.30 6.49 8.17
CA VAL A 346 -4.36 5.81 8.91
C VAL A 346 -3.72 4.74 9.78
N HIS A 347 -3.79 4.93 11.11
CA HIS A 347 -3.35 3.96 12.10
C HIS A 347 -4.43 2.87 12.28
N CYS A 348 -4.42 1.88 11.39
CA CYS A 348 -5.41 0.80 11.38
C CYS A 348 -4.84 -0.47 10.73
N ASP A 349 -5.40 -1.63 11.08
CA ASP A 349 -5.17 -2.86 10.33
C ASP A 349 -5.76 -2.72 8.92
N ALA A 350 -4.94 -2.92 7.88
CA ALA A 350 -5.37 -2.76 6.51
C ALA A 350 -6.48 -3.76 6.10
N THR A 351 -6.64 -4.89 6.79
CA THR A 351 -7.77 -5.80 6.57
C THR A 351 -9.12 -5.19 6.92
N ILE A 352 -9.13 -4.11 7.71
CA ILE A 352 -10.32 -3.31 8.06
C ILE A 352 -10.41 -2.08 7.17
N ALA A 353 -9.34 -1.26 7.13
CA ALA A 353 -9.39 0.04 6.48
C ALA A 353 -9.39 -0.05 4.94
N PHE A 354 -8.63 -0.98 4.35
CA PHE A 354 -8.45 -1.02 2.90
C PHE A 354 -9.71 -1.42 2.11
N PRO A 355 -10.52 -2.40 2.53
CA PRO A 355 -11.81 -2.67 1.88
C PRO A 355 -12.73 -1.44 1.84
N LEU A 356 -12.77 -0.68 2.95
CA LEU A 356 -13.58 0.54 3.04
C LEU A 356 -13.01 1.65 2.14
N LEU A 357 -11.69 1.83 2.14
CA LEU A 357 -11.00 2.76 1.24
C LEU A 357 -11.35 2.47 -0.22
N VAL A 358 -11.25 1.21 -0.66
CA VAL A 358 -11.57 0.78 -2.02
C VAL A 358 -13.05 0.98 -2.35
N ALA A 359 -13.96 0.70 -1.40
CA ALA A 359 -15.39 0.96 -1.56
C ALA A 359 -15.70 2.45 -1.73
N GLY A 360 -15.01 3.34 -1.00
CA GLY A 360 -15.16 4.80 -1.10
C GLY A 360 -14.51 5.43 -2.34
N THR A 361 -13.64 4.69 -3.05
CA THR A 361 -12.76 5.23 -4.10
C THR A 361 -12.82 4.43 -5.40
N PHE A 362 -11.93 3.45 -5.57
CA PHE A 362 -11.71 2.67 -6.77
C PHE A 362 -12.96 1.95 -7.27
N ALA A 363 -13.71 1.26 -6.39
CA ALA A 363 -14.87 0.48 -6.78
C ALA A 363 -15.96 1.35 -7.43
N ARG A 364 -16.10 2.61 -6.98
CA ARG A 364 -17.07 3.57 -7.53
C ARG A 364 -16.77 3.94 -8.99
N ARG A 365 -15.53 3.75 -9.46
CA ARG A 365 -15.13 4.06 -10.84
C ARG A 365 -15.64 3.04 -11.84
N ILE A 366 -15.78 1.76 -11.45
CA ILE A 366 -16.28 0.71 -12.34
C ILE A 366 -17.80 0.75 -12.45
N VAL A 367 -18.49 0.97 -11.34
CA VAL A 367 -19.97 1.04 -11.33
C VAL A 367 -20.48 2.16 -12.24
N LYS A 368 -19.74 3.26 -12.38
CA LYS A 368 -20.07 4.36 -13.31
C LYS A 368 -19.83 4.04 -14.79
N THR A 369 -19.13 2.96 -15.14
CA THR A 369 -18.87 2.55 -16.53
C THR A 369 -19.90 1.52 -17.02
N THR A 370 -20.71 0.96 -16.12
CA THR A 370 -21.72 -0.08 -16.42
C THR A 370 -23.16 0.42 -16.31
N ALA A 371 -23.37 1.68 -15.92
CA ALA A 371 -24.64 2.41 -16.00
C ALA A 371 -24.48 3.51 -17.05
#